data_AF-A0A0D2EPD6-F1
#
_entry.id   AF-A0A0D2EPD6-F1
#
_cell.length_a   1.000
_cell.length_b   1.000
_cell.length_c   1.000
_cell.angle_alpha   90.00
_cell.angle_beta   90.00
_cell.angle_gamma   90.00
#
_symmetry.space_group_name_H-M   'P 1'
#
loop_
_entity.id
_entity.type
_entity.pdbx_description
1 polymer ?
#
loop_
_entity_poly.entity_id
_entity_poly.type
_entity_poly.pdbx_seq_one_letter_code
_entity_poly.pdbx_strand_id
1 'polypeptide(L)'
;MYRKPSGGTGFSFGRLVTNAFPNFANDNSEQDADLTATEQDGLWMHQVVGADACGRPPMTLDAESALRAGVTTSEKLSARIHKALVNNGILDPQSPLGIDTTRITPKFAHQLAFISVAGQRKVVGMLFFWEQEALRWRLLDQEEAELKAAMEESDATDDQRRELQTRLESVRMRRAMKPSQRVGEGESAAQQPEEPPAYS
;
A
#
# COMPACT_ATOMS: atom_id res chain seq x y z
N MET A 1 17.71 0.37 -2.91
CA MET A 1 17.57 0.22 -4.37
C MET A 1 18.51 -0.87 -4.87
N TYR A 2 18.12 -1.61 -5.90
CA TYR A 2 18.94 -2.60 -6.61
C TYR A 2 18.66 -2.51 -8.10
N ARG A 3 19.56 -2.99 -8.96
CA ARG A 3 19.31 -3.01 -10.41
C ARG A 3 18.61 -4.32 -10.78
N LYS A 4 17.47 -4.25 -11.47
CA LYS A 4 16.79 -5.42 -12.03
C LYS A 4 17.57 -5.94 -13.23
N PRO A 5 17.45 -7.24 -13.58
CA PRO A 5 18.03 -7.80 -14.81
C PRO A 5 17.56 -7.08 -16.09
N SER A 6 16.39 -6.46 -16.05
CA SER A 6 15.81 -5.64 -17.13
C SER A 6 16.38 -4.22 -17.24
N GLY A 7 17.41 -3.86 -16.45
CA GLY A 7 18.06 -2.55 -16.51
C GLY A 7 17.41 -1.44 -15.67
N GLY A 8 16.16 -1.64 -15.21
CA GLY A 8 15.48 -0.71 -14.30
C GLY A 8 15.99 -0.76 -12.85
N THR A 9 15.81 0.33 -12.10
CA THR A 9 16.04 0.37 -10.65
C THR A 9 14.85 -0.27 -9.92
N GLY A 10 15.11 -1.39 -9.22
CA GLY A 10 14.19 -2.01 -8.28
C GLY A 10 14.35 -1.43 -6.87
N PHE A 11 13.23 -1.27 -6.18
CA PHE A 11 13.23 -1.00 -4.75
C PHE A 11 13.08 -2.33 -4.01
N SER A 12 13.93 -2.57 -3.00
CA SER A 12 13.85 -3.76 -2.12
C SER A 12 13.71 -3.27 -0.69
N PHE A 13 12.58 -3.60 -0.07
CA PHE A 13 12.29 -3.29 1.33
C PHE A 13 13.24 -4.05 2.25
N GLY A 14 13.52 -5.33 1.95
CA GLY A 14 14.53 -6.12 2.67
C GLY A 14 15.88 -5.39 2.77
N ARG A 15 16.38 -4.79 1.67
CA ARG A 15 17.63 -4.00 1.72
C ARG A 15 17.51 -2.69 2.50
N LEU A 16 16.37 -2.01 2.44
CA LEU A 16 16.17 -0.78 3.22
C LEU A 16 16.12 -1.09 4.72
N VAL A 17 15.40 -2.14 5.11
CA VAL A 17 15.24 -2.60 6.49
C VAL A 17 16.55 -3.16 7.05
N THR A 18 17.26 -3.99 6.29
CA THR A 18 18.59 -4.51 6.70
C THR A 18 19.61 -3.39 6.92
N ASN A 19 19.58 -2.33 6.10
CA ASN A 19 20.48 -1.19 6.27
C ASN A 19 20.06 -0.24 7.42
N ALA A 20 18.75 -0.09 7.67
CA ALA A 20 18.24 0.78 8.72
C ALA A 20 18.32 0.14 10.13
N PHE A 21 18.37 -1.19 10.21
CA PHE A 21 18.36 -1.94 11.46
C PHE A 21 19.50 -2.98 11.46
N PRO A 22 20.66 -2.68 12.06
CA PRO A 22 21.82 -3.57 12.07
C PRO A 22 21.52 -4.97 12.65
N ASN A 23 20.58 -5.06 13.59
CA ASN A 23 20.13 -6.32 14.19
C ASN A 23 19.32 -7.22 13.22
N PHE A 24 18.93 -6.71 12.05
CA PHE A 24 18.17 -7.45 11.05
C PHE A 24 19.05 -8.04 9.93
N ALA A 25 20.36 -7.78 9.94
CA ALA A 25 21.28 -8.11 8.85
C ALA A 25 21.74 -9.59 8.79
N ASN A 26 21.53 -10.39 9.85
CA ASN A 26 22.12 -11.73 9.96
C ASN A 26 21.18 -12.91 9.62
N ASP A 27 19.90 -12.68 9.37
CA ASP A 27 18.92 -13.76 9.07
C ASP A 27 18.20 -13.44 7.75
N ASN A 28 18.06 -14.45 6.86
CA ASN A 28 17.41 -14.43 5.54
C ASN A 28 16.42 -13.28 5.30
N SER A 29 16.95 -12.09 4.99
CA SER A 29 16.18 -10.84 5.04
C SER A 29 15.21 -10.66 3.87
N GLU A 30 15.38 -11.45 2.80
CA GLU A 30 14.59 -11.34 1.57
C GLU A 30 13.27 -12.13 1.62
N GLN A 31 13.15 -13.14 2.50
CA GLN A 31 11.92 -13.95 2.61
C GLN A 31 11.02 -13.51 3.77
N ASP A 32 11.58 -12.89 4.81
CA ASP A 32 10.84 -12.58 6.04
C ASP A 32 10.16 -11.20 6.06
N ALA A 33 10.60 -10.28 5.20
CA ALA A 33 10.19 -8.87 5.28
C ALA A 33 8.97 -8.55 4.40
N ASP A 34 8.89 -9.14 3.21
CA ASP A 34 7.85 -8.79 2.23
C ASP A 34 6.61 -9.69 2.42
N LEU A 35 5.43 -9.07 2.37
CA LEU A 35 4.16 -9.81 2.32
C LEU A 35 4.09 -10.58 0.99
N THR A 36 3.71 -11.85 1.07
CA THR A 36 3.36 -12.64 -0.13
C THR A 36 2.11 -12.05 -0.81
N ALA A 37 1.91 -12.32 -2.11
CA ALA A 37 0.73 -11.84 -2.83
C ALA A 37 -0.59 -12.24 -2.16
N THR A 38 -0.66 -13.46 -1.59
CA THR A 38 -1.82 -13.94 -0.85
C THR A 38 -2.05 -13.16 0.45
N GLU A 39 -1.00 -12.79 1.16
CA GLU A 39 -1.11 -12.00 2.39
C GLU A 39 -1.47 -10.54 2.11
N GLN A 40 -0.94 -9.97 1.02
CA GLN A 40 -1.34 -8.64 0.54
C GLN A 40 -2.83 -8.61 0.20
N ASP A 41 -3.31 -9.60 -0.56
CA ASP A 41 -4.73 -9.74 -0.89
C ASP A 41 -5.59 -9.97 0.37
N GLY A 42 -5.10 -10.77 1.33
CA GLY A 42 -5.78 -11.04 2.59
C GLY A 42 -5.97 -9.78 3.43
N LEU A 43 -4.91 -9.00 3.59
CA LEU A 43 -4.97 -7.70 4.27
C LEU A 43 -5.88 -6.72 3.51
N TRP A 44 -5.72 -6.62 2.20
CA TRP A 44 -6.55 -5.73 1.37
C TRP A 44 -8.04 -6.07 1.48
N MET A 45 -8.43 -7.34 1.35
CA MET A 45 -9.83 -7.75 1.47
C MET A 45 -10.39 -7.43 2.85
N HIS A 46 -9.63 -7.70 3.92
CA HIS A 46 -10.05 -7.35 5.28
C HIS A 46 -10.29 -5.85 5.43
N GLN A 47 -9.38 -5.04 4.89
CA GLN A 47 -9.44 -3.60 5.01
C GLN A 47 -10.52 -2.96 4.15
N VAL A 48 -10.68 -3.40 2.91
CA VAL A 48 -11.64 -2.81 1.97
C VAL A 48 -13.05 -3.34 2.22
N VAL A 49 -13.22 -4.66 2.28
CA VAL A 49 -14.55 -5.28 2.41
C VAL A 49 -15.03 -5.21 3.87
N GLY A 50 -14.12 -5.42 4.82
CA GLY A 50 -14.46 -5.36 6.25
C GLY A 50 -14.75 -3.94 6.74
N ALA A 51 -14.22 -2.91 6.08
CA ALA A 51 -14.47 -1.53 6.45
C ALA A 51 -15.91 -1.10 6.22
N ASP A 52 -16.49 -1.48 5.07
CA ASP A 52 -17.88 -1.18 4.74
C ASP A 52 -18.84 -1.81 5.76
N ALA A 53 -18.55 -3.03 6.20
CA ALA A 53 -19.35 -3.74 7.21
C ALA A 53 -19.26 -3.12 8.61
N CYS A 54 -18.13 -2.50 8.96
CA CYS A 54 -17.86 -1.96 10.29
C CYS A 54 -17.98 -0.44 10.39
N GLY A 55 -18.34 0.25 9.30
CA GLY A 55 -18.46 1.71 9.25
C GLY A 55 -17.15 2.45 9.54
N ARG A 56 -16.01 1.84 9.23
CA ARG A 56 -14.68 2.43 9.47
C ARG A 56 -14.06 2.90 8.15
N PRO A 57 -13.10 3.84 8.18
CA PRO A 57 -12.37 4.19 6.96
C PRO A 57 -11.58 2.96 6.50
N PRO A 58 -11.61 2.62 5.21
CA PRO A 58 -10.92 1.43 4.74
C PRO A 58 -9.40 1.60 4.76
N MET A 59 -8.89 2.83 4.89
CA MET A 59 -7.46 3.13 4.94
C MET A 59 -6.81 2.85 6.31
N THR A 60 -7.58 2.56 7.35
CA THR A 60 -7.05 2.51 8.71
C THR A 60 -6.79 1.07 9.15
N LEU A 61 -5.54 0.75 9.45
CA LEU A 61 -5.20 -0.54 10.05
C LEU A 61 -5.83 -0.69 11.45
N ASP A 62 -6.30 -1.90 11.73
CA ASP A 62 -7.04 -2.28 12.93
C ASP A 62 -6.34 -3.41 13.71
N ALA A 63 -6.98 -3.86 14.79
CA ALA A 63 -6.45 -4.89 15.67
C ALA A 63 -6.27 -6.26 15.00
N GLU A 64 -6.94 -6.54 13.89
CA GLU A 64 -6.84 -7.79 13.14
C GLU A 64 -5.86 -7.73 11.96
N SER A 65 -5.35 -6.55 11.64
CA SER A 65 -4.55 -6.34 10.43
C SER A 65 -3.30 -7.21 10.38
N ALA A 66 -2.56 -7.32 11.50
CA ALA A 66 -1.36 -8.16 11.57
C ALA A 66 -1.68 -9.67 11.46
N LEU A 67 -2.86 -10.09 11.92
CA LEU A 67 -3.35 -11.46 11.71
C LEU A 67 -3.63 -11.73 10.24
N ARG A 68 -4.34 -10.82 9.56
CA ARG A 68 -4.73 -10.96 8.15
C ARG A 68 -3.54 -10.86 7.18
N ALA A 69 -2.53 -10.08 7.56
CA ALA A 69 -1.27 -9.96 6.86
C ALA A 69 -0.30 -11.14 7.12
N GLY A 70 -0.70 -12.15 7.90
CA GLY A 70 0.16 -13.31 8.18
C GLY A 70 1.41 -12.97 9.02
N VAL A 71 1.41 -11.83 9.74
CA VAL A 71 2.48 -11.46 10.68
C VAL A 71 2.44 -12.37 11.91
N THR A 72 1.24 -12.71 12.37
CA THR A 72 1.01 -13.59 13.51
C THR A 72 -0.24 -14.43 13.29
N THR A 73 -0.31 -15.59 13.93
CA THR A 73 -1.51 -16.44 13.96
C THR A 73 -2.37 -16.18 15.20
N SER A 74 -1.96 -15.27 16.09
CA SER A 74 -2.63 -14.99 17.36
C SER A 74 -3.32 -13.63 17.33
N GLU A 75 -4.64 -13.62 17.49
CA GLU A 75 -5.46 -12.41 17.63
C GLU A 75 -4.95 -11.50 18.76
N LYS A 76 -4.58 -12.09 19.91
CA LYS A 76 -4.02 -11.36 21.06
C LYS A 76 -2.72 -10.66 20.70
N LEU A 77 -1.85 -11.30 19.92
CA LEU A 77 -0.61 -10.67 19.46
C LEU A 77 -0.90 -9.60 18.41
N SER A 78 -1.84 -9.83 17.50
CA SER A 78 -2.26 -8.85 16.49
C SER A 78 -2.76 -7.56 17.13
N ALA A 79 -3.65 -7.67 18.13
CA ALA A 79 -4.15 -6.53 18.89
C ALA A 79 -3.03 -5.81 19.68
N ARG A 80 -2.08 -6.57 20.23
CA ARG A 80 -0.91 -6.00 20.93
C ARG A 80 0.03 -5.26 19.97
N ILE A 81 0.24 -5.78 18.76
CA ILE A 81 0.99 -5.11 17.69
C ILE A 81 0.29 -3.80 17.34
N HIS A 82 -1.02 -3.84 17.04
CA HIS A 82 -1.80 -2.63 16.73
C HIS A 82 -1.68 -1.57 17.81
N LYS A 83 -1.89 -1.94 19.09
CA LYS A 83 -1.73 -1.03 20.23
C LYS A 83 -0.32 -0.42 20.30
N ALA A 84 0.72 -1.22 20.06
CA ALA A 84 2.09 -0.72 20.03
C ALA A 84 2.29 0.28 18.87
N LEU A 85 1.77 0.00 17.68
CA LEU A 85 1.88 0.89 16.53
C LEU A 85 1.18 2.24 16.76
N VAL A 86 -0.02 2.22 17.34
CA VAL A 86 -0.75 3.44 17.74
C VAL A 86 0.01 4.23 18.79
N ASN A 87 0.49 3.57 19.86
CA ASN A 87 1.24 4.24 20.92
C ASN A 87 2.54 4.91 20.44
N ASN A 88 3.16 4.37 19.39
CA ASN A 88 4.36 4.93 18.79
C ASN A 88 4.06 5.96 17.68
N GLY A 89 2.77 6.26 17.44
CA GLY A 89 2.31 7.22 16.44
C GLY A 89 2.43 6.75 14.99
N ILE A 90 2.80 5.50 14.75
CA ILE A 90 2.93 4.93 13.40
C ILE A 90 1.55 4.77 12.76
N LEU A 91 0.55 4.41 13.58
CA LEU A 91 -0.86 4.46 13.20
C LEU A 91 -1.50 5.63 13.92
N ASP A 92 -2.00 6.58 13.14
CA ASP A 92 -2.68 7.77 13.64
C ASP A 92 -3.90 8.04 12.77
N PRO A 93 -5.13 7.91 13.31
CA PRO A 93 -6.35 8.24 12.57
C PRO A 93 -6.42 9.70 12.10
N GLN A 94 -5.64 10.60 12.70
CA GLN A 94 -5.55 11.99 12.27
C GLN A 94 -4.56 12.21 11.12
N SER A 95 -3.69 11.24 10.83
CA SER A 95 -2.80 11.29 9.68
C SER A 95 -3.61 11.16 8.38
N PRO A 96 -3.28 11.90 7.31
CA PRO A 96 -3.98 11.82 6.02
C PRO A 96 -4.10 10.40 5.43
N LEU A 97 -3.16 9.50 5.75
CA LEU A 97 -3.16 8.11 5.28
C LEU A 97 -3.54 7.11 6.38
N GLY A 98 -3.78 7.56 7.61
CA GLY A 98 -3.94 6.68 8.78
C GLY A 98 -2.65 6.00 9.25
N ILE A 99 -1.55 6.15 8.49
CA ILE A 99 -0.24 5.55 8.71
C ILE A 99 0.87 6.58 8.43
N ASP A 100 1.95 6.51 9.19
CA ASP A 100 3.14 7.34 9.04
C ASP A 100 4.40 6.47 9.25
N THR A 101 4.96 5.96 8.14
CA THR A 101 6.15 5.09 8.22
C THR A 101 7.43 5.86 8.59
N THR A 102 7.43 7.20 8.54
CA THR A 102 8.59 8.02 8.94
C THR A 102 8.87 7.92 10.44
N ARG A 103 7.88 7.47 11.23
CA ARG A 103 7.98 7.23 12.68
C ARG A 103 8.60 5.89 13.04
N ILE A 104 8.92 5.05 12.07
CA ILE A 104 9.67 3.82 12.30
C ILE A 104 11.14 4.21 12.58
N THR A 105 11.49 4.27 13.87
CA THR A 105 12.84 4.62 14.34
C THR A 105 13.67 3.37 14.64
N PRO A 106 15.01 3.47 14.85
CA PRO A 106 15.84 2.36 15.31
C PRO A 106 15.34 1.65 16.59
N LYS A 107 14.53 2.35 17.42
CA LYS A 107 13.90 1.77 18.62
C LYS A 107 12.73 0.83 18.32
N PHE A 108 12.28 0.75 17.07
CA PHE A 108 11.15 -0.07 16.65
C PHE A 108 11.30 -1.56 17.03
N ALA A 109 12.51 -2.10 16.87
CA ALA A 109 12.81 -3.47 17.30
C ALA A 109 12.57 -3.70 18.81
N HIS A 110 12.87 -2.70 19.63
CA HIS A 110 12.59 -2.75 21.07
C HIS A 110 11.10 -2.56 21.38
N GLN A 111 10.41 -1.69 20.65
CA GLN A 111 8.97 -1.45 20.81
C GLN A 111 8.14 -2.70 20.51
N LEU A 112 8.62 -3.56 19.60
CA LEU A 112 8.01 -4.83 19.23
C LEU A 112 8.82 -6.05 19.71
N ALA A 113 9.59 -5.92 20.80
CA ALA A 113 10.43 -7.00 21.33
C ALA A 113 9.65 -8.25 21.79
N PHE A 114 8.31 -8.18 21.86
CA PHE A 114 7.44 -9.31 22.21
C PHE A 114 7.04 -10.20 21.02
N ILE A 115 7.52 -9.91 19.82
CA ILE A 115 7.44 -10.78 18.63
C ILE A 115 8.85 -11.09 18.12
N SER A 116 8.96 -12.17 17.34
CA SER A 116 10.24 -12.59 16.72
C SER A 116 10.77 -11.52 15.77
N VAL A 117 12.08 -11.53 15.51
CA VAL A 117 12.72 -10.63 14.55
C VAL A 117 12.09 -10.75 13.15
N ALA A 118 11.78 -11.98 12.71
CA ALA A 118 11.03 -12.21 11.47
C ALA A 118 9.65 -11.54 11.50
N GLY A 119 8.92 -11.66 12.62
CA GLY A 119 7.65 -10.95 12.81
C GLY A 119 7.82 -9.43 12.77
N GLN A 120 8.86 -8.88 13.38
CA GLN A 120 9.16 -7.43 13.33
C GLN A 120 9.40 -6.96 11.89
N ARG A 121 10.23 -7.70 11.12
CA ARG A 121 10.46 -7.41 9.70
C ARG A 121 9.16 -7.44 8.90
N LYS A 122 8.31 -8.44 9.14
CA LYS A 122 7.02 -8.58 8.47
C LYS A 122 6.02 -7.47 8.85
N VAL A 123 6.03 -6.99 10.10
CA VAL A 123 5.27 -5.78 10.48
C VAL A 123 5.73 -4.57 9.67
N VAL A 124 7.04 -4.37 9.51
CA VAL A 124 7.55 -3.26 8.69
C VAL A 124 7.09 -3.39 7.24
N GLY A 125 7.21 -4.58 6.63
CA GLY A 125 6.71 -4.81 5.28
C GLY A 125 5.20 -4.57 5.14
N MET A 126 4.41 -5.02 6.12
CA MET A 126 2.98 -4.74 6.19
C MET A 126 2.67 -3.24 6.22
N LEU A 127 3.39 -2.47 7.05
CA LEU A 127 3.19 -1.03 7.18
C LEU A 127 3.50 -0.30 5.87
N PHE A 128 4.64 -0.60 5.24
CA PHE A 128 5.01 0.02 3.97
C PHE A 128 4.06 -0.36 2.83
N PHE A 129 3.70 -1.63 2.72
CA PHE A 129 2.70 -2.08 1.75
C PHE A 129 1.39 -1.29 1.93
N TRP A 130 0.93 -1.16 3.17
CA TRP A 130 -0.32 -0.47 3.46
C TRP A 130 -0.26 1.03 3.19
N GLU A 131 0.86 1.69 3.49
CA GLU A 131 1.08 3.10 3.17
C GLU A 131 1.01 3.35 1.65
N GLN A 132 1.63 2.47 0.84
CA GLN A 132 1.52 2.55 -0.62
C GLN A 132 0.10 2.32 -1.10
N GLU A 133 -0.62 1.39 -0.47
CA GLU A 133 -2.02 1.13 -0.81
C GLU A 133 -2.93 2.32 -0.46
N ALA A 134 -2.74 2.94 0.71
CA ALA A 134 -3.46 4.15 1.10
C ALA A 134 -3.17 5.32 0.16
N LEU A 135 -1.91 5.48 -0.28
CA LEU A 135 -1.53 6.48 -1.29
C LEU A 135 -2.20 6.22 -2.64
N ARG A 136 -2.14 4.97 -3.14
CA ARG A 136 -2.80 4.56 -4.39
C ARG A 136 -4.28 4.90 -4.33
N TRP A 137 -4.92 4.58 -3.22
CA TRP A 137 -6.35 4.77 -3.06
C TRP A 137 -6.73 6.24 -2.97
N ARG A 138 -5.92 7.08 -2.29
CA ARG A 138 -6.08 8.54 -2.30
C ARG A 138 -5.98 9.14 -3.70
N LEU A 139 -5.05 8.66 -4.53
CA LEU A 139 -4.92 9.12 -5.92
C LEU A 139 -6.17 8.75 -6.74
N LEU A 140 -6.75 7.57 -6.52
CA LEU A 140 -8.01 7.18 -7.16
C LEU A 140 -9.20 8.01 -6.67
N ASP A 141 -9.26 8.35 -5.38
CA ASP A 141 -10.30 9.24 -4.84
C ASP A 141 -10.19 10.65 -5.44
N GLN A 142 -8.97 11.17 -5.64
CA GLN A 142 -8.73 12.43 -6.32
C GLN A 142 -9.17 12.37 -7.79
N GLU A 143 -8.75 11.34 -8.53
CA GLU A 143 -9.15 11.15 -9.93
C GLU A 143 -10.68 11.02 -10.07
N GLU A 144 -11.33 10.27 -9.18
CA GLU A 144 -12.79 10.16 -9.14
C GLU A 144 -13.47 11.52 -8.89
N ALA A 145 -12.94 12.34 -7.99
CA ALA A 145 -13.47 13.67 -7.70
C ALA A 145 -13.30 14.63 -8.89
N GLU A 146 -12.13 14.63 -9.55
CA GLU A 146 -11.85 15.44 -10.74
C GLU A 146 -12.78 15.06 -11.91
N LEU A 147 -12.99 13.76 -12.15
CA LEU A 147 -13.90 13.29 -13.20
C LEU A 147 -15.35 13.70 -12.92
N LYS A 148 -15.81 13.61 -11.67
CA LYS A 148 -17.17 14.05 -11.28
C LYS A 148 -17.34 15.56 -11.46
N ALA A 149 -16.37 16.36 -11.02
CA ALA A 149 -16.41 17.81 -11.19
C ALA A 149 -16.46 18.20 -12.69
N ALA A 150 -15.67 17.54 -13.53
CA ALA A 150 -15.69 17.76 -14.99
C ALA A 150 -17.02 17.35 -15.64
N MET A 151 -17.73 16.35 -15.10
CA MET A 151 -19.06 15.96 -15.59
C MET A 151 -20.16 16.96 -15.20
N GLU A 152 -20.00 17.63 -14.05
CA GLU A 152 -20.93 18.67 -13.58
C GLU A 152 -20.74 20.01 -14.32
N GLU A 153 -19.61 20.18 -15.03
CA GLU A 153 -19.36 21.36 -15.84
C GLU A 153 -20.36 21.45 -17.01
N SER A 154 -21.07 22.57 -17.07
CA SER A 154 -22.25 22.73 -17.93
C SER A 154 -21.91 22.81 -19.43
N ASP A 155 -20.64 23.03 -19.77
CA ASP A 155 -20.15 23.21 -21.13
C ASP A 155 -19.65 21.91 -21.79
N ALA A 156 -19.65 20.77 -21.07
CA ALA A 156 -19.22 19.49 -21.60
C ALA A 156 -20.23 18.95 -22.64
N THR A 157 -19.74 18.56 -23.82
CA THR A 157 -20.55 17.91 -24.86
C THR A 157 -20.99 16.51 -24.43
N ASP A 158 -22.04 15.98 -25.06
CA ASP A 158 -22.52 14.61 -24.79
C ASP A 158 -21.45 13.54 -25.00
N ASP A 159 -20.57 13.73 -25.99
CA ASP A 159 -19.46 12.81 -26.25
C ASP A 159 -18.38 12.90 -25.16
N GLN A 160 -18.05 14.10 -24.67
CA GLN A 160 -17.14 14.30 -23.54
C GLN A 160 -17.69 13.67 -22.26
N ARG A 161 -19.00 13.80 -21.99
CA ARG A 161 -19.64 13.17 -20.83
C ARG A 161 -19.58 11.65 -20.88
N ARG A 162 -19.76 11.04 -22.06
CA ARG A 162 -19.61 9.58 -22.25
C ARG A 162 -18.18 9.10 -22.02
N GLU A 163 -17.19 9.87 -22.50
CA GLU A 163 -15.79 9.56 -22.25
C GLU A 163 -15.45 9.64 -20.74
N LEU A 164 -15.89 10.72 -20.07
CA LEU A 164 -15.70 10.89 -18.63
C LEU A 164 -16.35 9.77 -17.83
N GLN A 165 -17.55 9.32 -18.22
CA GLN A 165 -18.22 8.18 -17.59
C GLN A 165 -17.42 6.88 -17.77
N THR A 166 -16.88 6.64 -18.97
CA THR A 166 -16.03 5.46 -19.23
C THR A 166 -14.77 5.48 -18.37
N ARG A 167 -14.13 6.65 -18.21
CA ARG A 167 -12.98 6.82 -17.30
C ARG A 167 -13.37 6.60 -15.83
N LEU A 168 -14.52 7.12 -15.40
CA LEU A 168 -15.03 6.93 -14.04
C LEU A 168 -15.28 5.45 -13.73
N GLU A 169 -15.83 4.70 -14.68
CA GLU A 169 -16.01 3.25 -14.56
C GLU A 169 -14.66 2.53 -14.44
N SER A 170 -13.66 2.93 -15.23
CA SER A 170 -12.28 2.43 -15.10
C SER A 170 -11.67 2.69 -13.72
N VAL A 171 -11.83 3.89 -13.15
CA VAL A 171 -11.38 4.22 -11.78
C VAL A 171 -12.03 3.29 -10.76
N ARG A 172 -13.35 3.08 -10.86
CA ARG A 172 -14.09 2.18 -9.97
C ARG A 172 -13.62 0.73 -10.07
N MET A 173 -13.30 0.26 -11.28
CA MET A 173 -12.74 -1.08 -11.46
C MET A 173 -11.35 -1.20 -10.82
N ARG A 174 -10.45 -0.25 -11.07
CA ARG A 174 -9.10 -0.22 -10.45
C ARG A 174 -9.15 -0.12 -8.92
N ARG A 175 -10.17 0.56 -8.38
CA ARG A 175 -10.43 0.62 -6.94
C ARG A 175 -10.76 -0.75 -6.36
N ALA A 176 -11.58 -1.55 -7.06
CA ALA A 176 -12.02 -2.87 -6.62
C ALA A 176 -11.04 -4.02 -6.88
N MET A 177 -9.97 -3.79 -7.67
CA MET A 177 -8.96 -4.80 -7.96
C MET A 177 -8.10 -5.13 -6.75
N LYS A 178 -7.92 -6.43 -6.50
CA LYS A 178 -6.98 -6.92 -5.47
C LYS A 178 -5.53 -6.67 -5.89
N PRO A 179 -4.59 -6.49 -4.95
CA PRO A 179 -3.17 -6.33 -5.24
C PRO A 179 -2.63 -7.33 -6.28
N SER A 180 -2.93 -8.61 -6.14
CA SER A 180 -2.47 -9.67 -7.06
C SER A 180 -3.02 -9.57 -8.49
N GLN A 181 -4.12 -8.86 -8.69
CA GLN A 181 -4.79 -8.72 -9.99
C GLN A 181 -4.28 -7.52 -10.80
N ARG A 182 -3.43 -6.66 -10.21
CA ARG A 182 -2.98 -5.38 -10.80
C ARG A 182 -1.73 -5.52 -11.68
N VAL A 183 -1.40 -6.73 -12.12
CA VAL A 183 -0.23 -6.99 -12.97
C VAL A 183 -0.41 -6.24 -14.29
N GLY A 184 0.35 -5.14 -14.47
CA GLY A 184 0.31 -4.27 -15.65
C GLY A 184 0.27 -2.77 -15.34
N GLU A 185 -0.26 -2.35 -14.19
CA GLU A 185 -0.46 -0.91 -13.91
C GLU A 185 0.85 -0.13 -13.65
N GLY A 186 1.92 -0.82 -13.23
CA GLY A 186 3.24 -0.22 -13.00
C GLY A 186 4.17 -0.18 -14.23
N GLU A 187 3.81 -0.86 -15.32
CA GLU A 187 4.61 -0.89 -16.56
C GLU A 187 4.01 0.01 -17.64
N SER A 188 2.69 0.24 -17.63
CA SER A 188 2.02 1.09 -18.63
C SER A 188 2.32 2.59 -18.50
N ALA A 189 2.84 3.06 -17.36
CA ALA A 189 3.27 4.46 -17.22
C ALA A 189 4.69 4.73 -17.80
N ALA A 190 5.45 3.69 -18.14
CA ALA A 190 6.84 3.81 -18.62
C ALA A 190 7.00 3.55 -20.14
N GLN A 191 5.91 3.37 -20.87
CA GLN A 191 5.93 3.09 -22.31
C GLN A 191 4.92 3.96 -23.07
N GLN A 192 5.14 5.28 -23.04
CA GLN A 192 4.92 6.08 -24.24
C GLN A 192 6.31 6.36 -24.84
N PRO A 193 6.72 5.66 -25.92
CA PRO A 193 7.82 6.15 -26.71
C PRO A 193 7.30 7.38 -27.46
N GLU A 194 7.68 8.58 -27.02
CA GLU A 194 7.68 9.74 -27.90
C GLU A 194 8.67 9.43 -29.04
N GLU A 195 8.17 9.02 -30.20
CA GLU A 195 8.93 9.08 -31.43
C GLU A 195 9.12 10.57 -31.79
N PRO A 196 10.36 11.08 -31.86
CA PRO A 196 10.57 12.44 -32.34
C PRO A 196 10.19 12.51 -33.83
N PRO A 197 9.55 13.61 -34.27
CA PRO A 197 9.10 13.74 -35.65
C PRO A 197 10.29 13.68 -36.62
N ALA A 198 10.21 12.76 -37.58
CA ALA A 198 11.13 12.68 -38.69
C ALA A 198 10.91 13.88 -39.61
N TYR A 199 11.83 14.84 -39.59
CA TYR A 199 11.89 15.87 -40.63
C TYR A 199 12.48 15.23 -41.89
N SER A 200 11.70 15.27 -42.98
CA SER A 200 12.17 15.02 -44.35
C SER A 200 12.78 16.27 -44.96
#